data_AF-A0A2N7DBY5-F1
#
_entry.id   AF-A0A2N7DBY5-F1
#
_cell.length_a   1.000
_cell.length_b   1.000
_cell.length_c   1.000
_cell.angle_alpha   90.00
_cell.angle_beta   90.00
_cell.angle_gamma   90.00
#
_symmetry.space_group_name_H-M   'P 1'
#
loop_
_entity.id
_entity.type
_entity.pdbx_description
1 polymer ?
#
loop_
_entity_poly.entity_id
_entity_poly.type
_entity_poly.pdbx_seq_one_letter_code
_entity_poly.pdbx_strand_id
1 'polypeptide(L)'
;MSNDRKSDVISKEEILKKAKSLATPIDFDVLVAEGILEKKGLGYKILDMKRLPDHAKDKIIGISADGKVKFSKATKSAQKLVDKLSK
;
A
#
# COMPACT_ATOMS: atom_id res chain seq x y z
N MET A 1 -20.23 32.71 2.30
CA MET A 1 -19.96 31.31 1.91
C MET A 1 -18.87 30.80 2.81
N SER A 2 -19.22 29.99 3.82
CA SER A 2 -18.30 29.49 4.84
C SER A 2 -17.31 28.52 4.20
N ASN A 3 -16.03 28.88 4.22
CA ASN A 3 -14.96 28.04 3.71
C ASN A 3 -14.53 27.09 4.84
N ASP A 4 -15.33 26.06 5.07
CA ASP A 4 -15.09 24.97 6.02
C ASP A 4 -13.87 24.15 5.53
N ARG A 5 -12.66 24.66 5.79
CA ARG A 5 -11.44 23.85 5.69
C ARG A 5 -11.42 22.95 6.92
N LYS A 6 -12.22 21.89 6.86
CA LYS A 6 -12.09 20.72 7.73
C LYS A 6 -10.66 20.22 7.50
N SER A 7 -9.77 20.63 8.38
CA SER A 7 -8.40 20.15 8.40
C SER A 7 -8.55 18.67 8.72
N ASP A 8 -8.33 17.82 7.73
CA ASP A 8 -8.38 16.37 7.86
C ASP A 8 -7.20 15.97 8.75
N VAL A 9 -7.34 16.19 10.06
CA VAL A 9 -6.36 15.80 11.07
C VAL A 9 -6.43 14.28 11.11
N ILE A 10 -5.60 13.65 10.28
CA ILE A 10 -5.41 12.20 10.32
C ILE A 10 -5.00 11.87 11.76
N SER A 11 -5.84 11.08 12.44
CA SER A 11 -5.64 10.71 13.84
C SER A 11 -4.36 9.87 13.98
N LYS A 12 -3.70 9.93 15.16
CA LYS A 12 -2.45 9.17 15.45
C LYS A 12 -2.60 7.68 15.08
N GLU A 13 -3.77 7.11 15.34
CA GLU A 13 -4.12 5.71 15.06
C GLU A 13 -4.17 5.41 13.55
N GLU A 14 -4.76 6.31 12.76
CA GLU A 14 -4.83 6.19 11.29
C GLU A 14 -3.44 6.33 10.65
N ILE A 15 -2.59 7.22 11.18
CA ILE A 15 -1.19 7.34 10.76
C ILE A 15 -0.43 6.06 11.10
N LEU A 16 -0.62 5.52 12.31
CA LEU A 16 0.03 4.28 12.74
C LEU A 16 -0.39 3.09 11.87
N LYS A 17 -1.68 2.98 11.55
CA LYS A 17 -2.23 1.93 10.67
C LYS A 17 -1.63 2.01 9.27
N LYS A 18 -1.60 3.20 8.67
CA LYS A 18 -0.95 3.43 7.36
C LYS A 18 0.55 3.15 7.42
N ALA A 19 1.24 3.57 8.48
CA ALA A 19 2.67 3.32 8.63
C ALA A 19 2.99 1.82 8.73
N LYS A 20 2.19 1.04 9.49
CA LYS A 20 2.31 -0.43 9.57
C LYS A 20 2.07 -1.09 8.22
N SER A 21 1.03 -0.66 7.52
CA SER A 21 0.72 -1.10 6.15
C SER A 21 1.92 -0.86 5.21
N LEU A 22 2.48 0.35 5.21
CA LEU A 22 3.64 0.71 4.39
C LEU A 22 4.94 -0.02 4.80
N ALA A 23 5.10 -0.36 6.08
CA ALA A 23 6.25 -1.10 6.57
C ALA A 23 6.20 -2.60 6.22
N THR A 24 5.00 -3.18 6.07
CA THR A 24 4.81 -4.62 5.82
C THR A 24 5.27 -5.01 4.42
N PRO A 25 6.30 -5.86 4.25
CA PRO A 25 6.73 -6.29 2.91
C PRO A 25 5.61 -7.05 2.18
N ILE A 26 5.49 -6.83 0.87
CA ILE A 26 4.55 -7.57 0.02
C ILE A 26 5.25 -8.83 -0.47
N ASP A 27 4.63 -9.98 -0.26
CA ASP A 27 5.14 -11.26 -0.74
C ASP A 27 4.63 -11.55 -2.16
N PHE A 28 5.31 -10.96 -3.16
CA PHE A 28 4.87 -11.01 -4.55
C PHE A 28 4.85 -12.44 -5.10
N ASP A 29 5.77 -13.30 -4.68
CA ASP A 29 5.84 -14.69 -5.14
C ASP A 29 4.61 -15.49 -4.69
N VAL A 30 4.18 -15.30 -3.43
CA VAL A 30 2.93 -15.89 -2.92
C VAL A 30 1.73 -15.38 -3.71
N LEU A 31 1.62 -14.06 -3.90
CA LEU A 31 0.49 -13.48 -4.63
C LEU A 31 0.43 -13.94 -6.09
N VAL A 32 1.57 -14.19 -6.73
CA VAL A 32 1.62 -14.78 -8.07
C VAL A 32 1.23 -16.26 -8.04
N ALA A 33 1.73 -17.03 -7.07
CA ALA A 33 1.39 -18.45 -6.92
C ALA A 33 -0.10 -18.67 -6.62
N GLU A 34 -0.73 -17.77 -5.85
CA GLU A 34 -2.15 -17.81 -5.54
C GLU A 34 -3.07 -17.33 -6.69
N GLY A 35 -2.48 -16.88 -7.79
CA GLY A 35 -3.20 -16.33 -8.95
C GLY A 35 -3.84 -14.96 -8.68
N ILE A 36 -3.36 -14.23 -7.66
CA ILE A 36 -3.83 -12.88 -7.31
C ILE A 36 -3.13 -11.84 -8.18
N LEU A 37 -1.83 -12.04 -8.42
CA LEU A 37 -1.00 -11.23 -9.30
C LEU A 37 -0.50 -12.06 -10.49
N GLU A 38 -0.28 -11.38 -11.61
CA GLU A 38 0.38 -11.94 -12.78
C GLU A 38 1.64 -11.14 -13.07
N LYS A 39 2.81 -11.79 -13.12
CA LYS A 39 4.05 -11.13 -13.48
C LYS A 39 4.05 -10.77 -14.97
N LYS A 40 4.16 -9.48 -15.30
CA LYS A 40 4.26 -8.94 -16.67
C LYS A 40 5.56 -8.16 -16.83
N GLY A 41 6.62 -8.86 -17.22
CA GLY A 41 7.95 -8.27 -17.39
C GLY A 41 8.51 -7.71 -16.07
N LEU A 42 8.73 -6.39 -16.01
CA LEU A 42 9.23 -5.69 -14.82
C LEU A 42 8.13 -5.24 -13.84
N GLY A 43 6.87 -5.61 -14.09
CA GLY A 43 5.74 -5.24 -13.22
C GLY A 43 4.79 -6.40 -12.97
N TYR A 44 3.70 -6.10 -12.27
CA TYR A 44 2.64 -7.07 -11.94
C TYR A 44 1.29 -6.55 -12.44
N LYS A 45 0.39 -7.45 -12.83
CA LYS A 45 -1.01 -7.15 -13.09
C LYS A 45 -1.85 -7.76 -11.99
N ILE A 46 -2.83 -7.03 -11.47
CA ILE A 46 -3.77 -7.58 -10.49
C ILE A 46 -4.81 -8.40 -11.26
N LEU A 47 -4.88 -9.70 -10.96
CA LEU A 47 -5.92 -10.59 -11.46
C LEU A 47 -7.14 -10.58 -10.54
N ASP A 48 -6.91 -10.55 -9.23
CA ASP A 48 -7.98 -10.54 -8.22
C ASP A 48 -7.74 -9.44 -7.17
N MET A 49 -8.45 -8.32 -7.31
CA MET A 49 -8.33 -7.20 -6.38
C MET A 49 -8.99 -7.46 -5.03
N LYS A 50 -9.93 -8.41 -4.93
CA LYS A 50 -10.60 -8.77 -3.68
C LYS A 50 -9.69 -9.60 -2.78
N ARG A 51 -8.93 -10.51 -3.37
CA ARG A 51 -7.95 -11.36 -2.68
C ARG A 51 -6.63 -10.65 -2.36
N LEU A 52 -6.38 -9.49 -2.98
CA LEU A 52 -5.19 -8.71 -2.69
C LEU A 52 -5.20 -8.24 -1.22
N PRO A 53 -4.12 -8.44 -0.46
CA PRO A 53 -4.08 -8.00 0.93
C PRO A 53 -4.07 -6.48 1.02
N ASP A 54 -4.67 -5.94 2.09
CA ASP A 54 -4.89 -4.49 2.21
C ASP A 54 -3.58 -3.70 2.24
N HIS A 55 -2.53 -4.25 2.85
CA HIS A 55 -1.21 -3.61 2.83
C HIS A 55 -0.57 -3.53 1.45
N ALA A 56 -0.93 -4.44 0.53
CA ALA A 56 -0.50 -4.36 -0.86
C ALA A 56 -1.36 -3.33 -1.63
N LYS A 57 -2.67 -3.25 -1.37
CA LYS A 57 -3.56 -2.22 -1.94
C LYS A 57 -3.09 -0.81 -1.59
N ASP A 58 -2.78 -0.57 -0.33
CA ASP A 58 -2.28 0.73 0.17
C ASP A 58 -0.96 1.15 -0.48
N LYS A 59 -0.19 0.18 -0.99
CA LYS A 59 1.09 0.41 -1.65
C LYS A 59 0.97 0.65 -3.15
N ILE A 60 -0.20 0.53 -3.75
CA ILE A 60 -0.41 0.82 -5.16
C ILE A 60 -0.20 2.32 -5.39
N ILE A 61 0.87 2.67 -6.11
CA ILE A 61 1.21 4.06 -6.43
C ILE A 61 0.81 4.45 -7.85
N GLY A 62 0.36 3.50 -8.66
CA GLY A 62 -0.11 3.77 -10.00
C GLY A 62 -0.39 2.51 -10.80
N ILE A 63 -1.26 2.68 -11.78
CA ILE A 63 -1.59 1.68 -12.78
C ILE A 63 -1.19 2.27 -14.13
N SER A 64 -0.37 1.54 -14.87
CA SER A 64 0.09 1.93 -16.20
C SER A 64 -1.04 1.68 -17.22
N ALA A 65 -1.01 2.36 -18.37
CA ALA A 65 -2.01 2.18 -19.43
C ALA A 65 -2.16 0.71 -19.90
N ASP A 66 -1.08 -0.07 -19.81
CA ASP A 66 -1.02 -1.50 -20.12
C ASP A 66 -1.62 -2.42 -19.02
N GLY A 67 -2.20 -1.84 -17.96
CA GLY A 67 -2.77 -2.57 -16.82
C GLY A 67 -1.72 -3.05 -15.80
N LYS A 68 -0.46 -2.61 -15.91
CA LYS A 68 0.61 -2.94 -14.97
C LYS A 68 0.55 -2.06 -13.72
N VAL A 69 0.54 -2.67 -12.55
CA VAL A 69 0.50 -2.03 -11.25
C VAL A 69 1.91 -1.85 -10.70
N LYS A 70 2.19 -0.65 -10.20
CA LYS A 70 3.42 -0.30 -9.48
C LYS A 70 3.12 -0.23 -7.99
N PHE A 71 3.95 -0.92 -7.21
CA PHE A 71 3.90 -0.89 -5.76
C PHE A 71 5.05 -0.05 -5.22
N SER A 72 4.78 0.76 -4.19
CA SER A 72 5.83 1.39 -3.40
C SER A 72 6.60 0.34 -2.62
N LYS A 73 7.91 0.55 -2.49
CA LYS A 73 8.77 -0.31 -1.66
C LYS A 73 8.44 -0.11 -0.19
N ALA A 74 8.54 -1.18 0.60
CA ALA A 74 8.62 -1.03 2.04
C ALA A 74 9.86 -0.17 2.38
N THR A 75 9.67 0.92 3.13
CA THR A 75 10.77 1.82 3.48
C THR A 75 11.10 1.70 4.96
N LYS A 76 12.39 1.78 5.30
CA LYS A 76 12.86 1.86 6.68
C LYS A 76 12.25 3.07 7.41
N SER A 77 11.93 4.14 6.69
CA SER A 77 11.27 5.33 7.24
C SER A 77 9.84 5.06 7.70
N ALA A 78 9.07 4.25 6.96
CA ALA A 78 7.74 3.81 7.41
C ALA A 78 7.84 2.99 8.71
N GLN A 79 8.82 2.07 8.81
CA GLN A 79 9.07 1.32 10.04
C GLN A 79 9.44 2.23 11.23
N LYS A 80 10.29 3.25 11.01
CA LYS A 80 10.64 4.24 12.03
C LYS A 80 9.44 5.04 12.53
N LEU A 81 8.51 5.38 11.64
CA LEU A 81 7.26 6.05 12.02
C LEU A 81 6.39 5.16 12.90
N VAL A 82 6.28 3.86 12.59
CA VAL A 82 5.57 2.89 13.44
C VAL A 82 6.19 2.86 14.84
N ASP A 83 7.51 2.77 14.92
CA ASP A 83 8.25 2.70 16.19
C ASP A 83 8.02 3.96 17.05
N LYS A 84 8.09 5.14 16.42
CA LYS A 84 7.89 6.43 17.09
C LYS A 84 6.44 6.65 17.55
N LEU A 85 5.47 6.12 16.82
CA LEU A 85 4.03 6.29 17.11
C LEU A 85 3.49 5.20 18.05
N SER A 86 4.22 4.11 18.25
CA SER A 86 3.88 3.04 19.20
C SER A 86 4.42 3.28 20.62
N LYS A 87 5.26 4.31 20.80
CA LYS A 87 5.62 4.91 22.10
C LYS A 87 4.62 5.99 22.50
#